data_AF-A0A351FQM1-F1
#
_entry.id   AF-A0A351FQM1-F1
#
_cell.length_a   1.000
_cell.length_b   1.000
_cell.length_c   1.000
_cell.angle_alpha   90.00
_cell.angle_beta   90.00
_cell.angle_gamma   90.00
#
_symmetry.space_group_name_H-M   'P 1'
#
loop_
_entity.id
_entity.type
_entity.pdbx_description
1 polymer ?
#
loop_
_entity_poly.entity_id
_entity_poly.type
_entity_poly.pdbx_seq_one_letter_code
_entity_poly.pdbx_strand_id
1 'polypeptide(L)' 'MVIPSGNMWASTYFLMTGFHAIHVAVGLLAFALILPMRLGPDRAHVIENVGLYWHFVDLVWIFLFPMLYLF' A
#
# COMPACT_ATOMS: atom_id res chain seq x y z
N MET A 1 11.07 8.76 -14.18
CA MET A 1 11.27 7.47 -14.85
C MET A 1 10.48 7.52 -16.16
N VAL A 2 11.16 7.59 -17.31
CA VAL A 2 10.52 7.57 -18.64
C VAL A 2 10.71 6.17 -19.20
N ILE A 3 9.62 5.49 -19.53
CA ILE A 3 9.68 4.16 -20.15
C ILE A 3 10.13 4.36 -21.61
N PRO A 4 11.23 3.74 -22.09
CA PRO A 4 11.61 3.81 -23.49
C PRO A 4 10.43 3.31 -24.34
N SER A 5 9.93 4.14 -25.26
CA SER A 5 8.70 3.95 -26.07
C SER A 5 7.34 4.08 -25.35
N GLY A 6 7.31 4.40 -24.05
CA GLY A 6 6.08 4.66 -23.30
C GLY A 6 5.58 6.11 -23.41
N ASN A 7 4.26 6.29 -23.46
CA ASN A 7 3.64 7.61 -23.38
C ASN A 7 3.56 8.12 -21.92
N MET A 8 3.17 9.39 -21.76
CA MET A 8 3.06 10.02 -20.43
C MET A 8 2.08 9.27 -19.51
N TRP A 9 0.97 8.76 -20.05
CA TRP A 9 -0.01 7.98 -19.30
C TRP A 9 0.60 6.71 -18.70
N ALA A 10 1.34 5.94 -19.50
CA ALA A 10 2.00 4.71 -19.03
C ALA A 10 3.03 5.02 -17.92
N SER A 11 3.81 6.09 -18.08
CA SER A 11 4.81 6.49 -17.08
C SER A 11 4.15 6.84 -15.74
N THR A 12 3.05 7.59 -15.75
CA THR A 12 2.30 7.95 -14.53
C THR A 12 1.60 6.73 -13.93
N TYR A 13 0.98 5.87 -14.76
CA TYR A 13 0.32 4.64 -14.32
C TYR A 13 1.28 3.73 -13.54
N PHE A 14 2.44 3.40 -14.11
CA PHE A 14 3.41 2.51 -13.47
C PHE A 14 4.09 3.16 -12.26
N LEU A 15 4.29 4.47 -12.25
CA LEU A 15 4.81 5.18 -11.08
C LEU A 15 3.82 5.08 -9.90
N MET A 16 2.55 5.43 -10.11
CA MET A 16 1.56 5.45 -9.05
C MET A 16 1.22 4.05 -8.54
N THR A 17 0.95 3.11 -9.45
CA THR A 17 0.66 1.72 -9.09
C THR A 17 1.87 1.01 -8.50
N GLY A 18 3.07 1.24 -9.04
CA GLY A 18 4.31 0.66 -8.52
C GLY A 18 4.65 1.17 -7.13
N PHE A 19 4.53 2.49 -6.89
CA PHE A 19 4.72 3.06 -5.55
C PHE A 19 3.71 2.51 -4.54
N HIS A 20 2.44 2.39 -4.94
CA HIS A 20 1.42 1.79 -4.10
C HIS A 20 1.70 0.30 -3.80
N ALA A 21 2.12 -0.48 -4.80
CA ALA A 21 2.48 -1.89 -4.63
C ALA A 21 3.63 -2.08 -3.62
N ILE A 22 4.60 -1.15 -3.56
CA ILE A 22 5.64 -1.15 -2.53
C ILE A 22 5.03 -0.99 -1.13
N HIS A 23 4.06 -0.09 -0.96
CA HIS A 23 3.39 0.11 0.33
C HIS A 23 2.58 -1.12 0.75
N VAL A 24 1.89 -1.76 -0.18
CA VAL A 24 1.19 -3.03 0.07
C VAL A 24 2.19 -4.09 0.54
N ALA A 25 3.34 -4.24 -0.13
CA ALA A 25 4.38 -5.20 0.28
C ALA A 25 4.93 -4.92 1.68
N VAL A 26 5.18 -3.65 2.02
CA VAL A 26 5.60 -3.24 3.37
C VAL A 26 4.52 -3.57 4.42
N GLY A 27 3.25 -3.31 4.10
CA GLY A 27 2.13 -3.63 4.99
C GLY A 27 1.97 -5.14 5.21
N LEU A 28 2.14 -5.95 4.16
CA LEU A 28 2.10 -7.42 4.27
C LEU A 28 3.25 -7.94 5.13
N LEU A 29 4.45 -7.37 4.98
CA LEU A 29 5.59 -7.69 5.84
C LEU A 29 5.30 -7.31 7.30
N ALA A 30 4.75 -6.13 7.55
CA ALA A 30 4.36 -5.70 8.90
C ALA A 30 3.32 -6.66 9.51
N PHE A 31 2.33 -7.10 8.73
CA PHE A 31 1.37 -8.11 9.16
C PHE A 31 2.01 -9.45 9.49
N ALA A 32 2.91 -9.94 8.63
CA ALA A 32 3.64 -11.18 8.88
C ALA A 32 4.45 -11.14 10.19
N LEU A 33 5.01 -9.98 10.54
CA LEU A 33 5.77 -9.78 11.78
C LEU A 33 4.88 -9.72 13.03
N ILE A 34 3.67 -9.17 12.93
CA ILE A 34 2.76 -9.07 14.09
C ILE A 34 1.89 -10.33 14.29
N LEU A 35 1.66 -11.12 13.25
CA LEU A 35 0.82 -12.33 13.30
C LEU A 35 1.23 -13.34 14.40
N PRO A 36 2.53 -13.65 14.64
CA PRO A 36 2.93 -14.56 15.71
C PRO A 36 2.95 -13.91 17.10
N MET A 37 2.68 -12.61 17.23
CA MET A 37 2.71 -11.94 18.52
C MET A 37 1.52 -12.36 19.40
N ARG A 38 1.79 -12.61 20.68
CA ARG A 38 0.71 -12.77 21.66
C ARG A 38 0.01 -11.44 21.89
N LEU A 39 -1.32 -11.48 21.85
CA LEU A 39 -2.17 -10.34 22.18
C LEU A 39 -2.01 -9.99 23.65
N GLY A 40 -1.71 -8.72 23.93
CA GLY A 40 -1.55 -8.19 25.27
C GLY A 40 -1.58 -6.66 25.25
N PRO A 41 -1.89 -6.00 26.38
CA PRO A 41 -2.03 -4.54 26.45
C PRO A 41 -0.79 -3.80 25.97
N ASP A 42 0.39 -4.30 26.31
CA ASP A 42 1.68 -3.68 25.96
C ASP A 42 1.96 -3.64 24.45
N ARG A 43 1.28 -4.50 23.67
CA ARG A 43 1.45 -4.61 22.21
C ARG A 43 0.25 -4.09 21.42
N ALA A 44 -0.81 -3.66 22.09
CA ALA A 44 -2.02 -3.15 21.45
C ALA A 44 -1.71 -1.96 20.52
N HIS A 45 -0.85 -1.04 20.96
CA HIS A 45 -0.42 0.11 20.16
C HIS A 45 0.30 -0.28 18.85
N VAL A 46 1.10 -1.35 18.87
CA VAL A 46 1.80 -1.81 17.67
C VAL A 46 0.81 -2.38 16.65
N ILE A 47 -0.15 -3.18 17.12
CA ILE A 47 -1.19 -3.76 16.27
C ILE A 47 -2.10 -2.67 15.70
N GLU A 48 -2.49 -1.70 16.51
CA GLU A 48 -3.28 -0.55 16.09
C GLU A 48 -2.56 0.25 15.02
N ASN A 49 -1.28 0.58 15.22
CA ASN A 49 -0.50 1.33 14.23
C ASN A 49 -0.33 0.58 12.91
N VAL A 50 -0.12 -0.75 12.94
CA VAL A 50 -0.05 -1.56 11.72
C VAL A 50 -1.42 -1.60 11.02
N GLY A 51 -2.51 -1.68 11.77
CA GLY A 51 -3.87 -1.58 11.24
C GLY A 51 -4.14 -0.22 10.57
N LEU A 52 -3.75 0.87 11.23
CA LEU A 52 -3.87 2.23 10.69
C LEU A 52 -3.04 2.40 9.40
N TYR A 53 -1.82 1.85 9.36
CA TYR A 53 -1.01 1.83 8.12
C TYR A 53 -1.74 1.09 7.00
N TRP A 54 -2.33 -0.08 7.29
CA TRP A 54 -3.05 -0.84 6.28
C TRP A 54 -4.28 -0.09 5.75
N HIS A 55 -5.04 0.55 6.63
CA HIS A 55 -6.17 1.39 6.23
C HIS A 55 -5.74 2.58 5.37
N PHE A 56 -4.60 3.20 5.67
CA PHE A 56 -4.06 4.24 4.80
C PHE A 56 -3.77 3.72 3.39
N VAL A 57 -3.11 2.55 3.28
CA VAL A 57 -2.84 1.92 1.98
C VAL A 57 -4.15 1.64 1.23
N ASP A 58 -5.16 1.09 1.91
CA ASP A 58 -6.46 0.78 1.31
C ASP A 58 -7.19 2.03 0.81
N LEU A 59 -7.18 3.11 1.58
CA LEU A 59 -7.74 4.40 1.17
C LEU A 59 -7.07 4.93 -0.11
N VAL A 60 -5.74 4.87 -0.21
CA VAL A 60 -5.03 5.27 -1.43
C VAL A 60 -5.47 4.43 -2.63
N TRP A 61 -5.68 3.13 -2.45
CA TRP A 61 -6.15 2.26 -3.52
C TRP A 61 -7.58 2.59 -3.98
N ILE A 62 -8.47 2.92 -3.05
CA ILE A 62 -9.85 3.34 -3.35
C ILE A 62 -9.87 4.57 -4.27
N PHE A 63 -8.89 5.48 -4.16
CA PHE A 63 -8.78 6.61 -5.08
C PHE A 63 -8.06 6.28 -6.39
N LEU A 64 -6.99 5.48 -6.34
CA LEU A 64 -6.21 5.10 -7.53
C LEU A 64 -7.00 4.21 -8.49
N PHE A 65 -7.79 3.27 -7.97
CA PHE A 65 -8.54 2.32 -8.78
C PHE A 65 -9.50 3.00 -9.78
N PRO A 66 -10.46 3.85 -9.36
CA PRO A 66 -11.33 4.53 -10.31
C PRO A 66 -10.55 5.48 -11.23
N MET A 67 -9.56 6.21 -10.71
CA MET A 67 -8.74 7.15 -11.48
C MET A 67 -7.96 6.49 -12.63
N LEU A 68 -7.49 5.26 -12.46
CA LEU A 68 -6.65 4.56 -13.43
C LEU A 68 -7.39 3.55 -14.29
N TYR A 69 -8.49 2.97 -13.79
CA TYR A 69 -9.19 1.87 -14.46
C TYR A 69 -10.61 2.22 -14.92
N LEU A 70 -11.28 3.22 -14.32
CA LEU A 70 -12.68 3.53 -14.62
C LEU A 70 -12.88 4.87 -15.37
N PHE A 71 -11.91 5.77 -15.33
CA PHE A 71 -11.91 7.06 -16.03
C PHE A 71 -10.84 7.09 -17.13
#